data_AF-A0A3C2AAQ7-F1
#
_entry.id   AF-A0A3C2AAQ7-F1
#
_cell.length_a   1.000
_cell.length_b   1.000
_cell.length_c   1.000
_cell.angle_alpha   90.00
_cell.angle_beta   90.00
_cell.angle_gamma   90.00
#
_symmetry.space_group_name_H-M   'P 1'
#
loop_
_entity.id
_entity.type
_entity.pdbx_description
1 polymer ?
#
loop_
_entity_poly.entity_id
_entity_poly.type
_entity_poly.pdbx_seq_one_letter_code
_entity_poly.pdbx_strand_id
1 'polypeptide(L)'
;MKQKIALLLIAPLLFSACEDVFFTEGASTDPSVVFEAAWAELRDGYSFFDVKQINWDSVYEVYQPQIRTDLTEEELFNVIADMIFTLRDGHVNLIAPFNVSRNWTWYLDFEQNFNREVVERSYWQGQEKLTGPFIHLEIVPEIAYIRYESFARGWSTAQLHYLLTLYQDTKGIIFDVRDNTGGSIENTFSLARQFADQERLAYQYRYKSGPGAQDFTDWRDYSISPADTAVYTQPVVILTNRSCYSACNAWVTIMDAFPHVTLMGDTTG
;
A
#
# COMPACT_ATOMS: atom_id res chain seq x y z
N MET A 1 45.32 -17.12 -37.83
CA MET A 1 44.07 -16.33 -37.84
C MET A 1 43.71 -16.00 -36.38
N LYS A 2 43.75 -14.73 -35.99
CA LYS A 2 43.43 -14.28 -34.63
C LYS A 2 41.92 -14.13 -34.49
N GLN A 3 41.26 -14.98 -33.71
CA GLN A 3 39.85 -14.83 -33.36
C GLN A 3 39.71 -13.68 -32.36
N LYS A 4 38.98 -12.63 -32.73
CA LYS A 4 38.62 -11.53 -31.85
C LYS A 4 37.43 -11.99 -31.01
N ILE A 5 37.64 -12.13 -29.71
CA ILE A 5 36.56 -12.32 -28.73
C ILE A 5 35.89 -10.94 -28.56
N ALA A 6 34.66 -10.80 -29.04
CA ALA A 6 33.84 -9.63 -28.79
C ALA A 6 33.27 -9.75 -27.37
N LEU A 7 33.71 -8.85 -26.48
CA LEU A 7 33.16 -8.69 -25.15
C LEU A 7 31.77 -8.06 -25.27
N LEU A 8 30.72 -8.83 -25.00
CA LEU A 8 29.35 -8.33 -24.93
C LEU A 8 29.15 -7.71 -23.53
N LEU A 9 29.24 -6.38 -23.46
CA LEU A 9 28.85 -5.59 -22.29
C LEU A 9 27.33 -5.68 -22.14
N ILE A 10 26.87 -6.51 -21.20
CA ILE A 10 25.48 -6.51 -20.74
C ILE A 10 25.32 -5.31 -19.81
N ALA A 11 24.70 -4.25 -20.32
CA ALA A 11 24.25 -3.14 -19.49
C ALA A 11 23.03 -3.58 -18.66
N PRO A 12 23.00 -3.36 -17.34
CA PRO A 12 21.82 -3.62 -16.54
C PRO A 12 20.78 -2.53 -16.86
N LEU A 13 19.68 -2.93 -17.50
CA LEU A 13 18.49 -2.10 -17.65
C LEU A 13 17.88 -1.85 -16.27
N LEU A 14 18.13 -0.66 -15.73
CA LEU A 14 17.39 -0.08 -14.61
C LEU A 14 15.98 0.26 -15.10
N PHE A 15 15.04 -0.69 -15.00
CA PHE A 15 13.61 -0.39 -15.15
C PHE A 15 13.07 0.17 -13.83
N SER A 16 13.22 1.47 -13.65
CA SER A 16 12.46 2.27 -12.68
C SER A 16 12.10 3.60 -13.34
N ALA A 17 11.29 3.51 -14.39
CA ALA A 17 10.56 4.61 -15.02
C ALA A 17 9.63 3.99 -16.06
N CYS A 18 8.36 3.76 -15.72
CA CYS A 18 7.33 3.38 -16.69
C CYS A 18 6.28 4.47 -16.90
N GLU A 19 6.53 5.70 -16.43
CA GLU A 19 5.61 6.83 -16.64
C GLU A 19 6.25 8.03 -17.34
N ASP A 20 7.58 8.16 -17.36
CA ASP A 20 8.28 9.27 -18.06
C ASP A 20 8.04 9.29 -19.58
N VAL A 21 7.58 8.17 -20.16
CA VAL A 21 7.31 8.04 -21.61
C VAL A 21 5.97 8.68 -22.01
N PHE A 22 5.10 9.02 -21.07
CA PHE A 22 3.78 9.62 -21.35
C PHE A 22 3.73 11.14 -21.13
N PHE A 23 4.77 11.76 -20.58
CA PHE A 23 4.85 13.21 -20.50
C PHE A 23 5.26 13.78 -21.86
N THR A 24 4.30 14.36 -22.57
CA THR A 24 4.57 15.08 -23.81
C THR A 24 5.47 16.28 -23.53
N GLU A 25 6.60 16.38 -24.22
CA GLU A 25 7.34 17.64 -24.33
C GLU A 25 6.36 18.74 -24.81
N GLY A 26 6.22 19.82 -24.01
CA GLY A 26 5.30 20.94 -24.32
C GLY A 26 4.04 21.04 -23.47
N ALA A 27 4.02 20.47 -22.25
CA ALA A 27 2.93 20.72 -21.29
C ALA A 27 2.70 22.22 -21.07
N SER A 28 1.44 22.65 -21.06
CA SER A 28 1.07 24.06 -20.85
C SER A 28 1.37 24.49 -19.42
N THR A 29 1.84 25.73 -19.26
CA THR A 29 1.94 26.40 -17.96
C THR A 29 0.78 27.37 -17.72
N ASP A 30 -0.19 27.45 -18.65
CA ASP A 30 -1.40 28.25 -18.46
C ASP A 30 -2.24 27.69 -17.29
N PRO A 31 -2.53 28.50 -16.25
CA PRO A 31 -3.26 28.02 -15.07
C PRO A 31 -4.60 27.36 -15.39
N SER A 32 -5.32 27.86 -16.40
CA SER A 32 -6.62 27.31 -16.81
C SER A 32 -6.44 25.92 -17.42
N VAL A 33 -5.44 25.76 -18.30
CA VAL A 33 -5.18 24.46 -18.94
C VAL A 33 -4.76 23.41 -17.91
N VAL A 34 -3.90 23.79 -16.95
CA VAL A 34 -3.45 22.89 -15.88
C VAL A 34 -4.61 22.51 -14.95
N PHE A 35 -5.45 23.47 -14.55
CA PHE A 35 -6.62 23.20 -13.72
C PHE A 35 -7.61 22.25 -14.40
N GLU A 36 -7.96 22.51 -15.67
CA GLU A 36 -8.87 21.65 -16.44
C GLU A 36 -8.33 20.23 -16.56
N ALA A 37 -7.03 20.08 -16.81
CA ALA A 37 -6.38 18.78 -16.88
C ALA A 37 -6.47 18.03 -15.54
N ALA A 38 -6.12 18.70 -14.43
CA ALA A 38 -6.19 18.10 -13.10
C ALA A 38 -7.62 17.69 -12.71
N TRP A 39 -8.61 18.53 -13.00
CA TRP A 39 -10.01 18.24 -12.71
C TRP A 39 -10.53 17.08 -13.56
N ALA A 40 -10.23 17.06 -14.87
CA ALA A 40 -10.65 16.01 -15.79
C ALA A 40 -10.02 14.64 -15.46
N GLU A 41 -8.73 14.62 -15.11
CA GLU A 41 -8.05 13.40 -14.68
C GLU A 41 -8.76 12.74 -13.49
N LEU A 42 -9.14 13.55 -12.49
CA LEU A 42 -9.87 13.06 -11.32
C LEU A 42 -11.30 12.65 -11.67
N ARG A 43 -11.99 13.40 -12.54
CA ARG A 43 -13.33 13.04 -13.01
C ARG A 43 -13.32 11.65 -13.67
N ASP A 44 -12.32 11.40 -14.51
CA ASP A 44 -12.28 10.21 -15.36
C ASP A 44 -11.70 8.98 -14.63
N GLY A 45 -10.75 9.20 -13.72
CA GLY A 45 -10.00 8.14 -13.04
C GLY A 45 -10.41 7.84 -11.60
N TYR A 46 -10.99 8.80 -10.87
CA TYR A 46 -11.23 8.62 -9.44
C TYR A 46 -12.41 7.67 -9.17
N SER A 47 -12.16 6.66 -8.34
CA SER A 47 -13.08 5.51 -8.18
C SER A 47 -14.07 5.65 -7.02
N PHE A 48 -13.97 6.68 -6.19
CA PHE A 48 -14.67 6.74 -4.89
C PHE A 48 -15.65 7.89 -4.74
N PHE A 49 -16.00 8.62 -5.80
CA PHE A 49 -16.97 9.73 -5.72
C PHE A 49 -18.29 9.29 -5.09
N ASP A 50 -18.89 8.20 -5.59
CA ASP A 50 -20.18 7.70 -5.09
C ASP A 50 -20.08 7.17 -3.65
N VAL A 51 -18.98 6.47 -3.32
CA VAL A 51 -18.76 5.96 -1.95
C VAL A 51 -18.64 7.12 -0.96
N LYS A 52 -17.98 8.22 -1.37
CA LYS A 52 -17.78 9.40 -0.53
C LYS A 52 -18.91 10.42 -0.65
N GLN A 53 -19.91 10.17 -1.49
CA GLN A 53 -21.03 11.08 -1.77
C GLN A 53 -20.54 12.47 -2.20
N ILE A 54 -19.59 12.51 -3.13
CA ILE A 54 -18.98 13.74 -3.65
C ILE A 54 -19.54 14.01 -5.05
N ASN A 55 -20.14 15.18 -5.25
CA ASN A 55 -20.47 15.69 -6.57
C ASN A 55 -19.27 16.47 -7.12
N TRP A 56 -18.54 15.86 -8.05
CA TRP A 56 -17.31 16.45 -8.60
C TRP A 56 -17.56 17.69 -9.48
N ASP A 57 -18.73 17.79 -10.11
CA ASP A 57 -19.13 18.98 -10.87
C ASP A 57 -19.37 20.17 -9.94
N SER A 58 -19.96 19.96 -8.76
CA SER A 58 -20.11 21.04 -7.77
C SER A 58 -18.76 21.49 -7.21
N VAL A 59 -17.77 20.60 -7.12
CA VAL A 59 -16.41 20.98 -6.75
C VAL A 59 -15.81 21.87 -7.84
N TYR A 60 -15.98 21.53 -9.12
CA TYR A 60 -15.53 22.37 -10.23
C TYR A 60 -16.08 23.81 -10.13
N GLU A 61 -17.39 23.96 -9.90
CA GLU A 61 -18.05 25.26 -9.80
C GLU A 61 -17.49 26.14 -8.67
N VAL A 62 -16.95 25.54 -7.61
CA VAL A 62 -16.31 26.26 -6.49
C VAL A 62 -14.89 26.71 -6.82
N TYR A 63 -14.11 25.89 -7.52
CA TYR A 63 -12.68 26.14 -7.72
C TYR A 63 -12.34 26.80 -9.06
N GLN A 64 -13.08 26.53 -10.13
CA GLN A 64 -12.83 27.12 -11.46
C GLN A 64 -12.79 28.66 -11.43
N PRO A 65 -13.69 29.39 -10.72
CA PRO A 65 -13.64 30.85 -10.67
C PRO A 65 -12.41 31.43 -9.98
N GLN A 66 -11.64 30.62 -9.25
CA GLN A 66 -10.42 31.04 -8.56
C GLN A 66 -9.19 31.01 -9.50
N ILE A 67 -9.33 30.39 -10.67
CA ILE A 67 -8.26 30.27 -11.67
C ILE A 67 -8.17 31.56 -12.49
N ARG A 68 -7.18 32.39 -12.15
CA ARG A 68 -6.81 33.61 -12.88
C ARG A 68 -5.56 33.38 -13.73
N THR A 69 -5.45 34.07 -14.86
CA THR A 69 -4.33 33.90 -15.81
C THR A 69 -2.98 34.36 -15.25
N ASP A 70 -2.98 35.11 -14.16
CA ASP A 70 -1.81 35.70 -13.50
C ASP A 70 -1.48 35.01 -12.16
N LEU A 71 -1.96 33.78 -11.94
CA LEU A 71 -1.51 32.93 -10.83
C LEU A 71 -0.04 32.55 -11.00
N THR A 72 0.70 32.58 -9.91
CA THR A 72 1.99 31.91 -9.80
C THR A 72 1.81 30.38 -9.73
N GLU A 73 2.87 29.63 -9.98
CA GLU A 73 2.85 28.16 -9.87
C GLU A 73 2.45 27.69 -8.46
N GLU A 74 2.91 28.37 -7.41
CA GLU A 74 2.56 28.05 -6.03
C GLU A 74 1.09 28.36 -5.71
N GLU A 75 0.54 29.47 -6.20
CA GLU A 75 -0.87 29.80 -6.01
C GLU A 75 -1.78 28.81 -6.75
N LEU A 76 -1.44 28.47 -8.00
CA LEU A 76 -2.16 27.45 -8.77
C LEU A 76 -2.11 26.09 -8.06
N PHE A 77 -0.92 25.69 -7.58
CA PHE A 77 -0.76 24.46 -6.81
C PHE A 77 -1.67 24.43 -5.59
N ASN A 78 -1.76 25.54 -4.83
CA ASN A 78 -2.61 25.62 -3.65
C ASN A 78 -4.10 25.49 -3.99
N VAL A 79 -4.58 26.13 -5.06
CA VAL A 79 -5.98 26.02 -5.49
C VAL A 79 -6.33 24.58 -5.89
N ILE A 80 -5.47 23.91 -6.67
CA ILE A 80 -5.68 22.51 -7.07
C ILE A 80 -5.54 21.57 -5.86
N ALA A 81 -4.60 21.84 -4.96
CA ALA A 81 -4.43 21.08 -3.72
C ALA A 81 -5.69 21.14 -2.85
N ASP A 82 -6.29 22.33 -2.70
CA ASP A 82 -7.54 22.51 -1.95
C ASP A 82 -8.71 21.80 -2.65
N MET A 83 -8.78 21.84 -3.99
CA MET A 83 -9.76 21.08 -4.76
C MET A 83 -9.64 19.56 -4.49
N ILE A 84 -8.42 19.02 -4.54
CA ILE A 84 -8.14 17.61 -4.24
C ILE A 84 -8.43 17.29 -2.77
N PHE A 85 -8.22 18.22 -1.85
CA PHE A 85 -8.49 18.01 -0.42
C PHE A 85 -9.97 17.66 -0.15
N THR A 86 -10.91 18.14 -0.99
CA THR A 86 -12.34 17.81 -0.89
C THR A 86 -12.63 16.30 -1.04
N LEU A 87 -11.72 15.56 -1.68
CA LEU A 87 -11.81 14.11 -1.82
C LEU A 87 -11.73 13.36 -0.49
N ARG A 88 -11.22 14.01 0.58
CA ARG A 88 -11.02 13.39 1.90
C ARG A 88 -10.27 12.06 1.75
N ASP A 89 -9.16 12.11 1.02
CA ASP A 89 -8.39 10.93 0.62
C ASP A 89 -6.90 11.12 0.90
N GLY A 90 -6.34 10.27 1.77
CA GLY A 90 -4.90 10.28 2.05
C GLY A 90 -4.03 9.79 0.90
N HIS A 91 -4.62 9.12 -0.10
CA HIS A 91 -3.91 8.49 -1.23
C HIS A 91 -4.00 9.29 -2.54
N VAL A 92 -4.55 10.51 -2.51
CA VAL A 92 -4.55 11.42 -3.67
C VAL A 92 -3.67 12.61 -3.34
N ASN A 93 -2.65 12.84 -4.17
CA ASN A 93 -1.66 13.88 -3.96
C ASN A 93 -1.40 14.62 -5.29
N LEU A 94 -1.17 15.92 -5.18
CA LEU A 94 -0.60 16.74 -6.25
C LEU A 94 0.89 16.89 -5.98
N ILE A 95 1.73 16.61 -6.98
CA ILE A 95 3.19 16.67 -6.85
C ILE A 95 3.71 17.78 -7.74
N ALA A 96 4.50 18.67 -7.15
CA ALA A 96 5.28 19.70 -7.84
C ALA A 96 6.74 19.66 -7.36
N PRO A 97 7.70 20.26 -8.09
CA PRO A 97 9.10 20.27 -7.67
C PRO A 97 9.34 20.88 -6.28
N PHE A 98 8.45 21.77 -5.84
CA PHE A 98 8.57 22.48 -4.57
C PHE A 98 7.70 21.90 -3.44
N ASN A 99 6.67 21.07 -3.74
CA ASN A 99 5.75 20.57 -2.71
C ASN A 99 4.94 19.33 -3.15
N VAL A 100 4.39 18.62 -2.17
CA VAL A 100 3.41 17.53 -2.37
C VAL A 100 2.17 17.80 -1.51
N SER A 101 1.01 17.94 -2.14
CA SER A 101 -0.25 18.13 -1.42
C SER A 101 -0.66 16.84 -0.73
N ARG A 102 -1.26 16.95 0.46
CA ARG A 102 -1.66 15.78 1.26
C ARG A 102 -2.92 16.09 2.04
N ASN A 103 -3.82 15.13 2.11
CA ASN A 103 -4.93 15.18 3.06
C ASN A 103 -4.45 14.65 4.42
N TRP A 104 -3.93 15.55 5.26
CA TRP A 104 -3.35 15.16 6.55
C TRP A 104 -4.37 14.63 7.56
N THR A 105 -5.63 15.05 7.48
CA THR A 105 -6.71 14.59 8.37
C THR A 105 -6.93 13.07 8.28
N TRP A 106 -6.70 12.46 7.12
CA TRP A 106 -6.77 10.99 6.98
C TRP A 106 -5.82 10.23 7.92
N TYR A 107 -4.68 10.85 8.29
CA TYR A 107 -3.67 10.29 9.19
C TYR A 107 -3.70 10.90 10.60
N LEU A 108 -3.68 12.24 10.69
CA LEU A 108 -3.52 12.96 11.95
C LEU A 108 -4.73 12.88 12.89
N ASP A 109 -5.90 12.50 12.37
CA ASP A 109 -7.11 12.32 13.19
C ASP A 109 -7.13 10.98 13.94
N PHE A 110 -6.06 10.16 13.81
CA PHE A 110 -5.94 8.84 14.41
C PHE A 110 -4.72 8.75 15.34
N GLU A 111 -4.82 7.93 16.38
CA GLU A 111 -3.68 7.65 17.26
C GLU A 111 -2.63 6.78 16.55
N GLN A 112 -1.34 7.00 16.83
CA GLN A 112 -0.26 6.21 16.22
C GLN A 112 -0.39 4.71 16.54
N ASN A 113 -0.88 4.36 17.73
CA ASN A 113 -1.08 2.98 18.20
C ASN A 113 0.16 2.06 18.10
N PHE A 114 1.34 2.67 17.98
CA PHE A 114 2.64 1.99 17.95
C PHE A 114 3.73 2.92 18.47
N ASN A 115 4.63 2.38 19.28
CA ASN A 115 5.86 3.05 19.68
C ASN A 115 6.99 2.01 19.72
N ARG A 116 7.95 2.14 18.81
CA ARG A 116 9.06 1.19 18.66
C ARG A 116 9.90 1.06 19.93
N GLU A 117 10.19 2.17 20.60
CA GLU A 117 11.01 2.16 21.81
C GLU A 117 10.34 1.38 22.94
N VAL A 118 9.02 1.50 23.07
CA VAL A 118 8.25 0.72 24.06
C VAL A 118 8.35 -0.78 23.75
N VAL A 119 8.18 -1.16 22.48
CA VAL A 119 8.26 -2.56 22.04
C VAL A 119 9.66 -3.13 22.29
N GLU A 120 10.71 -2.44 21.82
CA GLU A 120 12.10 -2.89 21.96
C GLU A 120 12.52 -3.02 23.43
N ARG A 121 12.23 -1.99 24.25
CA ARG A 121 12.72 -1.92 25.64
C ARG A 121 11.91 -2.77 26.60
N SER A 122 10.61 -2.96 26.33
CA SER A 122 9.70 -3.63 27.28
C SER A 122 9.38 -5.06 26.89
N TYR A 123 9.32 -5.37 25.59
CA TYR A 123 8.89 -6.68 25.10
C TYR A 123 10.04 -7.48 24.49
N TRP A 124 10.87 -6.89 23.63
CA TRP A 124 11.93 -7.65 22.96
C TRP A 124 13.17 -7.83 23.82
N GLN A 125 13.63 -6.76 24.50
CA GLN A 125 14.74 -6.79 25.46
C GLN A 125 16.05 -7.41 24.91
N GLY A 126 16.28 -7.35 23.60
CA GLY A 126 17.47 -7.92 22.94
C GLY A 126 17.39 -9.43 22.70
N GLN A 127 16.22 -10.06 22.87
CA GLN A 127 15.98 -11.49 22.63
C GLN A 127 15.53 -11.78 21.18
N GLU A 128 15.20 -10.73 20.43
CA GLU A 128 14.74 -10.82 19.05
C GLU A 128 15.81 -11.38 18.11
N LYS A 129 15.35 -12.15 17.13
CA LYS A 129 16.12 -12.68 16.02
C LYS A 129 15.70 -11.97 14.73
N LEU A 130 16.63 -11.94 13.78
CA LEU A 130 16.41 -11.38 12.46
C LEU A 130 16.51 -12.49 11.42
N THR A 131 15.45 -12.71 10.66
CA THR A 131 15.43 -13.61 9.50
C THR A 131 14.89 -12.84 8.31
N GLY A 132 15.76 -12.49 7.36
CA GLY A 132 15.36 -11.64 6.23
C GLY A 132 14.79 -10.30 6.71
N PRO A 133 13.56 -9.92 6.33
CA PRO A 133 12.93 -8.69 6.79
C PRO A 133 12.15 -8.84 8.11
N PHE A 134 12.12 -10.05 8.71
CA PHE A 134 11.32 -10.34 9.89
C PHE A 134 12.13 -10.17 11.18
N ILE A 135 11.57 -9.45 12.13
CA ILE A 135 12.02 -9.42 13.53
C ILE A 135 11.14 -10.39 14.30
N HIS A 136 11.71 -11.37 14.99
CA HIS A 136 10.89 -12.41 15.62
C HIS A 136 11.50 -12.96 16.91
N LEU A 137 10.63 -13.37 17.83
CA LEU A 137 10.97 -14.00 19.10
C LEU A 137 9.77 -14.80 19.62
N GLU A 138 10.01 -15.64 20.61
CA GLU A 138 8.95 -16.15 21.45
C GLU A 138 8.70 -15.11 22.56
N ILE A 139 7.61 -14.35 22.46
CA ILE A 139 7.37 -13.18 23.32
C ILE A 139 6.94 -13.59 24.74
N VAL A 140 6.24 -14.72 24.82
CA VAL A 140 5.91 -15.47 26.04
C VAL A 140 5.89 -16.96 25.67
N PRO A 141 6.00 -17.89 26.64
CA PRO A 141 6.05 -19.31 26.34
C PRO A 141 4.96 -19.77 25.36
N GLU A 142 5.38 -20.46 24.30
CA GLU A 142 4.54 -21.02 23.23
C GLU A 142 3.80 -19.99 22.35
N ILE A 143 4.12 -18.68 22.42
CA ILE A 143 3.55 -17.64 21.54
C ILE A 143 4.68 -16.94 20.79
N ALA A 144 4.67 -17.06 19.47
CA ALA A 144 5.62 -16.32 18.65
C ALA A 144 5.13 -14.89 18.42
N TYR A 145 6.06 -13.94 18.41
CA TYR A 145 5.85 -12.60 17.88
C TYR A 145 6.71 -12.47 16.62
N ILE A 146 6.09 -12.02 15.53
CA ILE A 146 6.74 -11.76 14.25
C ILE A 146 6.35 -10.36 13.81
N ARG A 147 7.32 -9.47 13.62
CA ARG A 147 7.12 -8.16 13.04
C ARG A 147 7.62 -8.13 11.61
N TYR A 148 6.81 -7.58 10.72
CA TYR A 148 7.16 -7.32 9.33
C TYR A 148 6.93 -5.85 8.97
N GLU A 149 8.02 -5.10 8.86
CA GLU A 149 7.98 -3.63 8.82
C GLU A 149 7.60 -3.04 7.46
N SER A 150 7.79 -3.77 6.36
CA SER A 150 7.48 -3.23 5.03
C SER A 150 7.34 -4.33 3.99
N PHE A 151 6.22 -4.32 3.25
CA PHE A 151 6.03 -5.15 2.06
C PHE A 151 7.00 -4.81 0.92
N ALA A 152 7.79 -3.74 1.01
CA ALA A 152 8.87 -3.45 0.05
C ALA A 152 10.09 -4.36 0.25
N ARG A 153 10.21 -5.01 1.42
CA ARG A 153 11.33 -5.89 1.75
C ARG A 153 10.92 -7.34 1.57
N GLY A 154 11.40 -7.97 0.50
CA GLY A 154 11.17 -9.40 0.27
C GLY A 154 12.01 -10.32 1.18
N TRP A 155 11.80 -11.62 1.01
CA TRP A 155 12.53 -12.70 1.67
C TRP A 155 12.91 -13.77 0.64
N SER A 156 13.86 -14.64 0.99
CA SER A 156 14.09 -15.87 0.25
C SER A 156 13.16 -16.99 0.73
N THR A 157 12.93 -18.00 -0.12
CA THR A 157 12.14 -19.19 0.27
C THR A 157 12.71 -19.87 1.52
N ALA A 158 14.04 -19.94 1.65
CA ALA A 158 14.70 -20.54 2.81
C ALA A 158 14.45 -19.74 4.10
N GLN A 159 14.43 -18.40 4.03
CA GLN A 159 14.17 -17.53 5.17
C GLN A 159 12.74 -17.72 5.70
N LEU A 160 11.74 -17.68 4.82
CA LEU A 160 10.34 -17.85 5.22
C LEU A 160 10.08 -19.27 5.73
N HIS A 161 10.63 -20.28 5.05
CA HIS A 161 10.53 -21.67 5.51
C HIS A 161 11.15 -21.86 6.90
N TYR A 162 12.35 -21.30 7.14
CA TYR A 162 13.00 -21.34 8.46
C TYR A 162 12.14 -20.68 9.55
N LEU A 163 11.62 -19.48 9.27
CA LEU A 163 10.81 -18.72 10.23
C LEU A 163 9.55 -19.49 10.64
N LEU A 164 8.80 -20.03 9.68
CA LEU A 164 7.56 -20.75 9.96
C LEU A 164 7.83 -22.10 10.64
N THR A 165 8.88 -22.81 10.22
CA THR A 165 9.26 -24.08 10.85
C THR A 165 9.69 -23.86 12.31
N LEU A 166 10.42 -22.78 12.60
CA LEU A 166 10.85 -22.44 13.97
C LEU A 166 9.67 -22.31 14.94
N TYR A 167 8.52 -21.83 14.45
CA TYR A 167 7.35 -21.56 15.28
C TYR A 167 6.17 -22.49 15.01
N GLN A 168 6.31 -23.53 14.20
CA GLN A 168 5.20 -24.39 13.75
C GLN A 168 4.41 -25.02 14.89
N ASP A 169 5.06 -25.29 16.03
CA ASP A 169 4.48 -25.96 17.20
C ASP A 169 4.02 -24.99 18.29
N THR A 170 4.06 -23.68 18.03
CA THR A 170 3.54 -22.66 18.95
C THR A 170 2.01 -22.70 19.01
N LYS A 171 1.44 -22.23 20.13
CA LYS A 171 -0.01 -22.09 20.31
C LYS A 171 -0.61 -20.97 19.48
N GLY A 172 0.20 -20.03 19.02
CA GLY A 172 -0.24 -18.94 18.16
C GLY A 172 0.88 -17.99 17.76
N ILE A 173 0.61 -17.18 16.74
CA ILE A 173 1.49 -16.10 16.28
C ILE A 173 0.80 -14.75 16.53
N ILE A 174 1.53 -13.80 17.10
CA ILE A 174 1.24 -12.37 16.99
C ILE A 174 2.03 -11.83 15.80
N PHE A 175 1.35 -11.47 14.72
CA PHE A 175 1.94 -10.93 13.50
C PHE A 175 1.75 -9.42 13.45
N ASP A 176 2.80 -8.66 13.76
CA ASP A 176 2.75 -7.21 13.89
C ASP A 176 3.15 -6.52 12.58
N VAL A 177 2.16 -5.88 11.95
CA VAL A 177 2.34 -5.06 10.73
C VAL A 177 2.07 -3.58 10.99
N ARG A 178 1.99 -3.14 12.25
CA ARG A 178 1.85 -1.71 12.58
C ARG A 178 3.01 -0.92 12.01
N ASP A 179 2.72 0.26 11.45
CA ASP A 179 3.65 1.11 10.69
C ASP A 179 4.18 0.50 9.38
N ASN A 180 3.55 -0.56 8.86
CA ASN A 180 3.87 -1.08 7.53
C ASN A 180 3.07 -0.35 6.44
N THR A 181 3.74 0.55 5.73
CA THR A 181 3.16 1.41 4.68
C THR A 181 2.97 0.70 3.33
N GLY A 182 3.10 -0.63 3.29
CA GLY A 182 2.97 -1.43 2.08
C GLY A 182 4.27 -1.64 1.31
N GLY A 183 4.16 -1.74 -0.02
CA GLY A 183 5.23 -2.16 -0.92
C GLY A 183 4.74 -3.15 -1.98
N SER A 184 5.40 -4.30 -2.13
CA SER A 184 5.09 -5.28 -3.17
C SER A 184 3.77 -6.02 -2.89
N ILE A 185 2.85 -5.97 -3.86
CA ILE A 185 1.63 -6.79 -3.83
C ILE A 185 1.94 -8.29 -3.96
N GLU A 186 3.01 -8.68 -4.65
CA GLU A 186 3.40 -10.09 -4.75
C GLU A 186 3.80 -10.69 -3.39
N ASN A 187 4.39 -9.85 -2.52
CA ASN A 187 4.71 -10.26 -1.16
C ASN A 187 3.43 -10.48 -0.34
N THR A 188 2.34 -9.74 -0.60
CA THR A 188 1.06 -9.95 0.11
C THR A 188 0.51 -11.34 -0.21
N PHE A 189 0.42 -11.67 -1.49
CA PHE A 189 -0.08 -12.98 -1.91
C PHE A 189 0.83 -14.10 -1.41
N SER A 190 2.13 -13.99 -1.62
CA SER A 190 3.10 -15.03 -1.25
C SER A 190 3.12 -15.33 0.26
N LEU A 191 2.96 -14.30 1.10
CA LEU A 191 2.90 -14.46 2.55
C LEU A 191 1.56 -15.05 3.01
N ALA A 192 0.44 -14.54 2.49
CA ALA A 192 -0.89 -15.03 2.87
C ALA A 192 -1.08 -16.53 2.61
N ARG A 193 -0.50 -17.05 1.52
CA ARG A 193 -0.53 -18.49 1.19
C ARG A 193 0.07 -19.38 2.29
N GLN A 194 0.98 -18.87 3.12
CA GLN A 194 1.56 -19.63 4.23
C GLN A 194 0.61 -19.83 5.41
N PHE A 195 -0.52 -19.12 5.43
CA PHE A 195 -1.54 -19.22 6.46
C PHE A 195 -2.85 -19.81 5.92
N ALA A 196 -2.92 -20.15 4.63
CA ALA A 196 -4.10 -20.77 4.05
C ALA A 196 -4.09 -22.28 4.27
N ASP A 197 -5.10 -22.82 4.94
CA ASP A 197 -5.37 -24.27 5.09
C ASP A 197 -6.13 -24.86 3.88
N GLN A 198 -6.89 -24.05 3.17
CA GLN A 198 -7.56 -24.41 1.92
C GLN A 198 -7.76 -23.17 1.03
N GLU A 199 -8.17 -23.39 -0.22
CA GLU A 199 -8.53 -22.30 -1.11
C GLU A 199 -9.74 -21.53 -0.59
N ARG A 200 -9.65 -20.19 -0.58
CA ARG A 200 -10.75 -19.29 -0.20
C ARG A 200 -10.76 -18.04 -1.07
N LEU A 201 -11.96 -17.53 -1.33
CA LEU A 201 -12.15 -16.18 -1.84
C LEU A 201 -11.61 -15.19 -0.79
N ALA A 202 -10.62 -14.40 -1.17
CA ALA A 202 -10.00 -13.41 -0.28
C ALA A 202 -10.67 -12.03 -0.44
N TYR A 203 -10.80 -11.55 -1.68
CA TYR A 203 -11.49 -10.30 -1.97
C TYR A 203 -11.98 -10.27 -3.42
N GLN A 204 -12.80 -9.26 -3.73
CA GLN A 204 -13.22 -8.95 -5.09
C GLN A 204 -12.68 -7.58 -5.50
N TYR A 205 -12.37 -7.41 -6.78
CA TYR A 205 -11.88 -6.16 -7.33
C TYR A 205 -12.51 -5.87 -8.70
N ARG A 206 -12.46 -4.61 -9.10
CA ARG A 206 -12.87 -4.12 -10.43
C ARG A 206 -12.08 -2.87 -10.77
N TYR A 207 -12.01 -2.53 -12.05
CA TYR A 207 -11.28 -1.36 -12.51
C TYR A 207 -12.24 -0.28 -13.01
N LYS A 208 -11.87 0.99 -12.80
CA LYS A 208 -12.50 2.11 -13.50
C LYS A 208 -12.27 1.94 -15.01
N SER A 209 -13.34 1.95 -15.80
CA SER A 209 -13.28 1.67 -17.24
C SER A 209 -13.72 2.86 -18.10
N GLY A 210 -14.19 3.94 -17.49
CA GLY A 210 -14.71 5.11 -18.17
C GLY A 210 -15.04 6.25 -17.20
N PRO A 211 -15.41 7.43 -17.74
CA PRO A 211 -15.57 8.65 -16.98
C PRO A 211 -16.89 8.75 -16.20
N GLY A 212 -17.92 7.97 -16.57
CA GLY A 212 -19.20 7.97 -15.85
C GLY A 212 -19.00 7.41 -14.45
N ALA A 213 -19.65 7.94 -13.41
CA ALA A 213 -19.40 7.58 -12.02
C ALA A 213 -19.42 6.04 -11.75
N GLN A 214 -20.29 5.32 -12.44
CA GLN A 214 -20.46 3.86 -12.34
C GLN A 214 -19.76 3.03 -13.42
N ASP A 215 -18.94 3.66 -14.26
CA ASP A 215 -18.18 2.96 -15.30
C ASP A 215 -17.02 2.16 -14.67
N PHE A 216 -17.34 0.93 -14.29
CA PHE A 216 -16.40 -0.06 -13.80
C PHE A 216 -16.56 -1.36 -14.60
N THR A 217 -15.48 -2.15 -14.67
CA THR A 217 -15.57 -3.54 -15.11
C THR A 217 -16.44 -4.37 -14.17
N ASP A 218 -16.85 -5.55 -14.62
CA ASP A 218 -17.43 -6.56 -13.73
C ASP A 218 -16.49 -6.88 -12.56
N TRP A 219 -17.08 -7.28 -11.44
CA TRP A 219 -16.35 -7.78 -10.28
C TRP A 219 -15.56 -9.03 -10.66
N ARG A 220 -14.32 -9.10 -10.20
CA ARG A 220 -13.44 -10.24 -10.34
C ARG A 220 -13.07 -10.78 -8.98
N ASP A 221 -13.17 -12.08 -8.85
CA ASP A 221 -12.79 -12.81 -7.65
C ASP A 221 -11.27 -12.98 -7.59
N TYR A 222 -10.72 -12.84 -6.39
CA TYR A 222 -9.35 -13.21 -6.10
C TYR A 222 -9.33 -14.21 -4.95
N SER A 223 -8.89 -15.44 -5.25
CA SER A 223 -8.78 -16.53 -4.27
C SER A 223 -7.34 -16.82 -3.91
N ILE A 224 -7.11 -17.21 -2.65
CA ILE A 224 -5.81 -17.65 -2.14
C ILE A 224 -5.89 -19.14 -1.82
N SER A 225 -4.94 -19.91 -2.36
CA SER A 225 -4.76 -21.33 -2.05
C SER A 225 -3.49 -21.54 -1.19
N PRO A 226 -3.40 -22.66 -0.43
CA PRO A 226 -2.24 -22.97 0.41
C PRO A 226 -0.91 -22.93 -0.35
N ALA A 227 0.16 -22.60 0.36
CA ALA A 227 1.52 -22.80 -0.16
C ALA A 227 1.84 -24.31 -0.25
N ASP A 228 2.73 -24.68 -1.17
CA ASP A 228 3.25 -26.06 -1.28
C ASP A 228 4.23 -26.41 -0.14
N THR A 229 4.59 -25.42 0.68
CA THR A 229 5.53 -25.50 1.79
C THR A 229 4.82 -25.55 3.14
N ALA A 230 5.56 -25.48 4.25
CA ALA A 230 5.00 -25.41 5.59
C ALA A 230 3.94 -24.31 5.71
N VAL A 231 2.74 -24.68 6.15
CA VAL A 231 1.61 -23.78 6.41
C VAL A 231 1.42 -23.68 7.93
N TYR A 232 1.18 -22.47 8.43
CA TYR A 232 0.82 -22.23 9.81
C TYR A 232 -0.69 -22.04 9.93
N THR A 233 -1.38 -22.97 10.60
CA THR A 233 -2.84 -22.98 10.73
C THR A 233 -3.34 -22.86 12.17
N GLN A 234 -2.42 -22.68 13.13
CA GLN A 234 -2.78 -22.33 14.51
C GLN A 234 -3.23 -20.86 14.59
N PRO A 235 -3.85 -20.41 15.70
CA PRO A 235 -4.33 -19.04 15.84
C PRO A 235 -3.28 -17.96 15.49
N VAL A 236 -3.70 -16.95 14.73
CA VAL A 236 -2.87 -15.79 14.37
C VAL A 236 -3.58 -14.50 14.76
N VAL A 237 -2.94 -13.66 15.55
CA VAL A 237 -3.40 -12.29 15.84
C VAL A 237 -2.59 -11.32 15.01
N ILE A 238 -3.23 -10.56 14.13
CA ILE A 238 -2.55 -9.53 13.32
C ILE A 238 -2.73 -8.18 13.99
N LEU A 239 -1.62 -7.50 14.30
CA LEU A 239 -1.65 -6.15 14.86
C LEU A 239 -1.63 -5.11 13.75
N THR A 240 -2.65 -4.23 13.73
CA THR A 240 -2.81 -3.16 12.74
C THR A 240 -2.92 -1.78 13.40
N ASN A 241 -2.53 -0.74 12.66
CA ASN A 241 -2.78 0.66 13.01
C ASN A 241 -3.08 1.46 11.73
N ARG A 242 -3.33 2.77 11.88
CA ARG A 242 -3.62 3.67 10.76
C ARG A 242 -2.51 3.73 9.70
N SER A 243 -1.27 3.48 10.11
CA SER A 243 -0.09 3.42 9.22
C SER A 243 0.02 2.11 8.41
N CYS A 244 -0.89 1.16 8.60
CA CYS A 244 -1.02 -0.03 7.78
C CYS A 244 -1.83 0.28 6.51
N TYR A 245 -1.18 0.66 5.40
CA TYR A 245 -1.89 1.03 4.17
C TYR A 245 -1.25 0.42 2.91
N SER A 246 -1.88 0.63 1.75
CA SER A 246 -1.45 0.06 0.46
C SER A 246 -1.38 -1.48 0.51
N ALA A 247 -0.28 -2.10 0.10
CA ALA A 247 -0.09 -3.55 0.14
C ALA A 247 -0.29 -4.14 1.55
N CYS A 248 -0.04 -3.39 2.63
CA CYS A 248 -0.34 -3.86 3.97
C CYS A 248 -1.86 -4.03 4.17
N ASN A 249 -2.67 -3.06 3.76
CA ASN A 249 -4.13 -3.16 3.81
C ASN A 249 -4.65 -4.32 2.94
N ALA A 250 -4.04 -4.52 1.75
CA ALA A 250 -4.37 -5.67 0.90
C ALA A 250 -4.08 -7.01 1.59
N TRP A 251 -2.92 -7.14 2.24
CA TRP A 251 -2.58 -8.35 3.00
C TRP A 251 -3.51 -8.58 4.18
N VAL A 252 -3.82 -7.55 4.97
CA VAL A 252 -4.76 -7.62 6.10
C VAL A 252 -6.15 -8.07 5.61
N THR A 253 -6.63 -7.50 4.50
CA THR A 253 -7.90 -7.89 3.87
C THR A 253 -7.90 -9.36 3.47
N ILE A 254 -6.82 -9.85 2.87
CA ILE A 254 -6.69 -11.25 2.49
C ILE A 254 -6.71 -12.16 3.73
N MET A 255 -5.98 -11.79 4.78
CA MET A 255 -5.86 -12.59 6.00
C MET A 255 -7.17 -12.67 6.79
N ASP A 256 -8.03 -11.65 6.71
CA ASP A 256 -9.37 -11.65 7.34
C ASP A 256 -10.29 -12.77 6.81
N ALA A 257 -10.00 -13.31 5.62
CA ALA A 257 -10.73 -14.45 5.08
C ALA A 257 -10.43 -15.78 5.78
N PHE A 258 -9.41 -15.84 6.66
CA PHE A 258 -9.00 -17.07 7.35
C PHE A 258 -9.59 -17.17 8.76
N PRO A 259 -10.30 -18.28 9.10
CA PRO A 259 -11.08 -18.38 10.34
C PRO A 259 -10.23 -18.45 11.62
N HIS A 260 -8.93 -18.73 11.51
CA HIS A 260 -7.98 -18.77 12.62
C HIS A 260 -7.21 -17.45 12.78
N VAL A 261 -7.50 -16.45 11.95
CA VAL A 261 -6.93 -15.10 12.04
C VAL A 261 -7.86 -14.20 12.85
N THR A 262 -7.29 -13.35 13.69
CA THR A 262 -7.98 -12.28 14.41
C THR A 262 -7.24 -10.97 14.18
N LEU A 263 -7.94 -9.97 13.65
CA LEU A 263 -7.41 -8.62 13.55
C LEU A 263 -7.54 -7.88 14.89
N MET A 264 -6.49 -7.17 15.31
CA MET A 264 -6.46 -6.45 16.58
C MET A 264 -5.68 -5.13 16.46
N GLY A 265 -6.17 -4.07 17.10
CA GLY A 265 -5.54 -2.75 17.07
C GLY A 265 -6.52 -1.71 16.55
N ASP A 266 -6.13 -1.01 15.49
CA ASP A 266 -6.94 0.04 14.85
C ASP A 266 -7.21 -0.27 13.38
N THR A 267 -8.14 0.49 12.80
CA THR A 267 -8.47 0.45 11.38
C THR A 267 -7.22 0.78 10.55
N THR A 268 -6.97 -0.01 9.51
CA THR A 268 -5.93 0.24 8.52
C THR A 268 -6.16 1.58 7.80
N GLY A 269 -5.12 2.07 7.11
CA GLY A 269 -5.18 3.31 6.33
C GLY A 269 -5.87 3.11 4.99
#